data_AF-A0A222SLR0-F1
#
_entry.id   AF-A0A222SLR0-F1
#
_cell.length_a   1.000
_cell.length_b   1.000
_cell.length_c   1.000
_cell.angle_alpha   90.00
_cell.angle_beta   90.00
_cell.angle_gamma   90.00
#
_symmetry.space_group_name_H-M   'P 1'
#
loop_
_entity.id
_entity.type
_entity.pdbx_description
1 polymer ?
#
loop_
_entity_poly.entity_id
_entity_poly.type
_entity_poly.pdbx_seq_one_letter_code
_entity_poly.pdbx_strand_id
1 'polypeptide(L)'
;MKNGKIALVLLCLFMALPLESCVVARPAQPGPGFVWVAPRTVPGGVIVPGHWAYRGKPYRNKAWVPGHYNPRGKWVPGHWKTLRPPRKNAVWVPGHWSRNGHWMEGHWRYR
;
A
#
# COMPACT_ATOMS: atom_id res chain seq x y z
N MET A 1 -34.00 -39.39 -19.49
CA MET A 1 -33.14 -38.35 -20.14
C MET A 1 -33.21 -36.94 -19.50
N LYS A 2 -34.06 -36.69 -18.49
CA LYS A 2 -34.21 -35.35 -17.87
C LYS A 2 -33.10 -35.02 -16.86
N ASN A 3 -32.64 -36.03 -16.11
CA ASN A 3 -31.69 -35.87 -15.00
C ASN A 3 -30.24 -35.69 -15.46
N GLY A 4 -29.86 -36.25 -16.62
CA GLY A 4 -28.51 -36.13 -17.16
C GLY A 4 -28.16 -34.71 -17.63
N LYS A 5 -29.14 -33.97 -18.17
CA LYS A 5 -28.97 -32.56 -18.54
C LYS A 5 -28.78 -31.67 -17.31
N ILE A 6 -29.51 -31.96 -16.23
CA ILE A 6 -29.40 -31.23 -14.95
C ILE A 6 -28.03 -31.50 -14.31
N ALA A 7 -27.58 -32.75 -14.29
CA ALA A 7 -26.25 -33.12 -13.79
C ALA A 7 -25.12 -32.43 -14.57
N LEU A 8 -25.26 -32.33 -15.90
CA LEU A 8 -24.29 -31.64 -16.76
C LEU A 8 -24.26 -30.13 -16.49
N VAL A 9 -25.42 -29.49 -16.33
CA VAL A 9 -25.51 -28.06 -16.01
C VAL A 9 -24.91 -27.77 -14.62
N LEU A 10 -25.17 -28.62 -13.63
CA LEU A 10 -24.59 -28.47 -12.29
C LEU A 10 -23.07 -28.66 -12.30
N LEU A 11 -22.56 -29.61 -13.09
CA LEU A 11 -21.11 -29.83 -13.25
C LEU A 11 -20.42 -28.65 -13.95
N CYS A 12 -21.06 -28.07 -14.97
CA CYS A 12 -20.57 -26.88 -15.65
C CYS A 12 -20.56 -25.65 -14.73
N LEU A 13 -21.61 -25.47 -13.91
CA LEU A 13 -21.63 -24.42 -12.89
C LEU A 13 -20.52 -24.64 -11.86
N PHE A 14 -20.34 -25.87 -11.36
CA PHE A 14 -19.31 -26.18 -10.37
C PHE A 14 -17.88 -25.96 -10.88
N MET A 15 -17.64 -26.23 -12.17
CA MET A 15 -16.36 -25.97 -12.84
C MET A 15 -16.14 -24.50 -13.20
N ALA A 16 -17.21 -23.69 -13.29
CA ALA A 16 -17.12 -22.25 -13.52
C ALA A 16 -16.95 -21.43 -12.21
N LEU A 17 -17.30 -22.01 -11.05
CA LEU A 17 -17.22 -21.35 -9.73
C LEU A 17 -15.80 -21.06 -9.18
N PRO A 18 -14.70 -21.75 -9.54
CA PRO A 18 -13.38 -21.40 -9.02
C PRO A 18 -12.71 -20.22 -9.75
N LEU A 19 -13.39 -19.59 -10.72
CA LEU A 19 -12.90 -18.39 -11.41
C LEU A 19 -13.09 -17.10 -10.59
N GLU A 20 -13.79 -17.17 -9.47
CA GLU A 20 -13.93 -16.05 -8.54
C GLU A 20 -12.63 -15.85 -7.75
N SER A 21 -11.79 -15.00 -8.34
CA SER A 21 -11.14 -13.90 -7.62
C SER A 21 -9.83 -14.22 -6.90
N CYS A 22 -8.72 -14.18 -7.65
CA CYS A 22 -7.42 -13.77 -7.13
C CYS A 22 -7.38 -12.27 -6.76
N VAL A 23 -8.46 -11.70 -6.22
CA VAL A 23 -8.39 -10.38 -5.58
C VAL A 23 -7.65 -10.60 -4.27
N VAL A 24 -6.37 -10.22 -4.27
CA VAL A 24 -5.63 -10.00 -3.03
C VAL A 24 -6.45 -9.01 -2.20
N ALA A 25 -7.14 -9.52 -1.18
CA ALA A 25 -7.90 -8.69 -0.26
C ALA A 25 -6.93 -7.67 0.36
N ARG A 26 -7.27 -6.38 0.26
CA ARG A 26 -6.47 -5.31 0.84
C ARG A 26 -6.43 -5.54 2.36
N PRO A 27 -5.28 -5.35 3.03
CA PRO A 27 -5.23 -5.35 4.49
C PRO A 27 -6.25 -4.37 5.06
N ALA A 28 -6.75 -4.61 6.28
CA ALA A 28 -7.70 -3.70 6.92
C ALA A 28 -7.18 -2.25 6.93
N GLN A 29 -8.08 -1.30 6.70
CA GLN A 29 -7.73 0.12 6.72
C GLN A 29 -7.30 0.52 8.15
N PRO A 30 -6.11 1.11 8.35
CA PRO A 30 -5.61 1.41 9.70
C PRO A 30 -6.45 2.45 10.46
N GLY A 31 -7.20 3.29 9.75
CA GLY A 31 -8.04 4.33 10.34
C GLY A 31 -8.41 5.42 9.33
N PRO A 32 -9.02 6.52 9.80
CA PRO A 32 -9.38 7.64 8.94
C PRO A 32 -8.15 8.33 8.35
N GLY A 33 -8.28 8.88 7.14
CA GLY A 33 -7.20 9.57 6.42
C GLY A 33 -6.18 8.65 5.76
N PHE A 34 -6.33 7.33 5.86
CA PHE A 34 -5.56 6.35 5.10
C PHE A 34 -6.18 6.08 3.74
N VAL A 35 -5.36 6.14 2.69
CA VAL A 35 -5.72 5.84 1.32
C VAL A 35 -4.90 4.65 0.85
N TRP A 36 -5.57 3.67 0.25
CA TRP A 36 -4.88 2.53 -0.36
C TRP A 36 -4.19 2.99 -1.63
N VAL A 37 -2.90 2.70 -1.71
CA VAL A 37 -2.08 2.94 -2.88
C VAL A 37 -1.92 1.61 -3.58
N ALA A 38 -2.46 1.51 -4.80
CA ALA A 38 -2.36 0.29 -5.60
C ALA A 38 -0.90 -0.07 -5.91
N PRO A 39 -0.59 -1.37 -6.08
CA PRO A 39 0.71 -1.80 -6.55
C PRO A 39 1.07 -1.07 -7.85
N ARG A 40 2.31 -0.61 -7.96
CA ARG A 40 2.79 0.09 -9.16
C ARG A 40 4.28 -0.10 -9.36
N THR A 41 4.72 0.03 -10.60
CA THR A 41 6.14 0.13 -10.93
C THR A 41 6.53 1.60 -11.01
N VAL A 42 7.57 2.01 -10.28
CA VAL A 42 8.11 3.38 -10.37
C VAL A 42 9.15 3.49 -11.49
N PRO A 43 9.50 4.70 -11.99
CA PRO A 43 10.35 4.86 -13.18
C PRO A 43 11.73 4.18 -13.14
N GLY A 44 12.24 3.83 -11.96
CA GLY A 44 13.45 3.01 -11.79
C GLY A 44 13.24 1.49 -11.88
N GLY A 45 12.08 1.01 -12.33
CA GLY A 45 11.77 -0.43 -12.45
C GLY A 45 11.42 -1.12 -11.14
N VAL A 46 11.44 -0.41 -10.00
CA VAL A 46 11.10 -0.97 -8.69
C VAL A 46 9.60 -1.20 -8.59
N ILE A 47 9.22 -2.45 -8.30
CA ILE A 47 7.84 -2.83 -8.04
C ILE A 47 7.50 -2.44 -6.61
N VAL A 48 6.56 -1.52 -6.44
CA VAL A 48 6.06 -1.11 -5.13
C VAL A 48 4.77 -1.88 -4.86
N PRO A 49 4.73 -2.78 -3.86
CA PRO A 49 3.51 -3.44 -3.43
C PRO A 49 2.43 -2.45 -3.00
N GLY A 50 1.19 -2.93 -3.01
CA GLY A 50 0.05 -2.17 -2.51
C GLY A 50 0.25 -1.84 -1.02
N HIS A 51 -0.02 -0.59 -0.65
CA HIS A 51 0.23 -0.13 0.71
C HIS A 51 -0.68 1.01 1.13
N TRP A 52 -0.81 1.17 2.44
CA TRP A 52 -1.51 2.29 3.04
C TRP A 52 -0.64 3.55 3.06
N ALA A 53 -1.19 4.66 2.57
CA ALA A 53 -0.60 5.99 2.69
C ALA A 53 -1.55 6.89 3.49
N TYR A 54 -1.00 7.62 4.47
CA TYR A 54 -1.77 8.58 5.25
C TYR A 54 -1.74 9.96 4.59
N ARG A 55 -2.92 10.54 4.33
CA ARG A 55 -3.08 11.89 3.76
C ARG A 55 -3.60 12.91 4.79
N GLY A 56 -3.74 12.53 6.06
CA GLY A 56 -4.13 13.45 7.13
C GLY A 56 -2.99 14.33 7.62
N LYS A 57 -3.28 15.20 8.58
CA LYS A 57 -2.29 16.06 9.23
C LYS A 57 -1.35 15.23 10.11
N PRO A 58 -0.04 15.55 10.20
CA PRO A 58 0.86 14.94 11.17
C PRO A 58 0.26 14.97 12.58
N TYR A 59 0.26 13.82 13.26
CA TYR A 59 -0.44 13.64 14.53
C TYR A 59 0.56 13.58 15.68
N ARG A 60 0.48 14.49 16.66
CA ARG A 60 1.23 14.44 17.93
C ARG A 60 2.73 14.09 17.75
N ASN A 61 3.45 14.84 16.92
CA ASN A 61 4.86 14.57 16.58
C ASN A 61 5.10 13.19 15.94
N LYS A 62 4.11 12.62 15.25
CA LYS A 62 4.25 11.41 14.45
C LYS A 62 3.89 11.70 13.00
N ALA A 63 4.62 11.08 12.09
CA ALA A 63 4.24 10.97 10.70
C ALA A 63 4.10 9.52 10.31
N TRP A 64 3.16 9.26 9.41
CA TRP A 64 3.09 7.98 8.75
C TRP A 64 4.22 7.89 7.73
N VAL A 65 4.93 6.77 7.78
CA VAL A 65 5.88 6.37 6.74
C VAL A 65 5.16 5.33 5.89
N PRO A 66 4.88 5.60 4.60
CA PRO A 66 4.32 4.60 3.70
C PRO A 66 5.21 3.36 3.59
N GLY A 67 4.62 2.27 3.10
CA GLY A 67 5.38 1.05 2.84
C GLY A 67 6.54 1.30 1.88
N HIS A 68 7.71 0.77 2.22
CA HIS A 68 8.94 1.02 1.46
C HIS A 68 9.95 -0.12 1.59
N TYR A 69 10.95 -0.14 0.70
CA TYR A 69 12.09 -1.04 0.84
C TYR A 69 13.17 -0.41 1.73
N ASN A 70 13.66 -1.17 2.71
CA ASN A 70 14.81 -0.76 3.51
C ASN A 70 16.12 -0.91 2.71
N PRO A 71 17.28 -0.45 3.23
CA PRO A 71 18.57 -0.58 2.53
C PRO A 71 19.02 -2.02 2.21
N ARG A 72 18.37 -3.04 2.80
CA ARG A 72 18.61 -4.47 2.52
C ARG A 72 17.62 -5.04 1.49
N GLY A 73 16.82 -4.19 0.84
CA GLY A 73 15.81 -4.60 -0.14
C GLY A 73 14.58 -5.29 0.44
N LYS A 74 14.38 -5.27 1.77
CA LYS A 74 13.20 -5.89 2.40
C LYS A 74 12.06 -4.89 2.48
N TRP A 75 10.85 -5.35 2.14
CA TRP A 75 9.63 -4.56 2.27
C TRP A 75 9.31 -4.32 3.75
N VAL A 76 9.12 -3.05 4.10
CA VAL A 76 8.69 -2.59 5.41
C VAL A 76 7.27 -2.07 5.25
N PRO A 77 6.27 -2.67 5.93
CA PRO A 77 4.92 -2.14 5.96
C PRO A 77 4.89 -0.71 6.48
N GLY A 78 3.88 0.05 6.04
CA GLY A 78 3.70 1.41 6.52
C GLY A 78 3.50 1.43 8.03
N HIS A 79 4.09 2.43 8.69
CA HIS A 79 4.09 2.53 10.15
C HIS A 79 4.16 3.99 10.60
N TRP A 80 3.74 4.23 11.84
CA TRP A 80 3.93 5.51 12.49
C TRP A 80 5.37 5.66 12.95
N LYS A 81 6.02 6.76 12.55
CA LYS A 81 7.34 7.16 13.03
C LYS A 81 7.19 8.38 13.94
N THR A 82 7.78 8.30 15.12
CA THR A 82 7.93 9.45 16.01
C THR A 82 8.97 10.40 15.41
N LEU A 83 8.58 11.66 15.24
CA LEU A 83 9.40 12.75 14.75
C LEU A 83 10.01 13.50 15.91
N ARG A 84 11.26 13.93 15.74
CA ARG A 84 11.85 14.93 16.63
C ARG A 84 11.13 16.28 16.41
N PRO A 85 10.98 17.10 17.48
CA PRO A 85 10.40 18.42 17.37
C PRO A 85 11.11 19.24 16.27
N PRO A 86 10.37 19.85 15.32
CA PRO A 86 10.96 20.69 14.29
C PRO A 86 11.46 22.02 14.87
N ARG A 87 12.37 22.68 14.14
CA ARG A 87 12.63 24.12 14.31
C ARG A 87 11.38 24.93 13.89
N LYS A 88 11.27 26.18 14.37
CA LYS A 88 10.17 27.08 13.99
C LYS A 88 10.06 27.15 12.45
N ASN A 89 8.82 27.04 11.94
CA ASN A 89 8.47 27.08 10.51
C ASN A 89 8.95 25.90 9.63
N ALA A 90 9.38 24.77 10.21
CA ALA A 90 9.69 23.59 9.39
C ALA A 90 8.42 22.89 8.87
N VAL A 91 8.52 22.30 7.69
CA VAL A 91 7.44 21.51 7.05
C VAL A 91 7.89 20.07 6.89
N TRP A 92 7.08 19.12 7.36
CA TRP A 92 7.36 17.71 7.15
C TRP A 92 7.11 17.36 5.68
N VAL A 93 8.14 16.84 5.01
CA VAL A 93 8.05 16.26 3.68
C VAL A 93 7.92 14.75 3.85
N PRO A 94 6.78 14.13 3.45
CA PRO A 94 6.63 12.69 3.49
C PRO A 94 7.70 11.97 2.66
N GLY A 95 8.03 10.75 3.07
CA GLY A 95 8.90 9.90 2.27
C GLY A 95 8.26 9.61 0.90
N HIS A 96 9.10 9.52 -0.13
CA HIS A 96 8.64 9.31 -1.50
C HIS A 96 9.66 8.52 -2.30
N TRP A 97 9.20 7.91 -3.39
CA TRP A 97 10.07 7.21 -4.34
C TRP A 97 10.74 8.23 -5.27
N SER A 98 12.06 8.17 -5.37
CA SER A 98 12.83 8.95 -6.33
C SER A 98 12.60 8.44 -7.76
N ARG A 99 13.01 9.23 -8.75
CA ARG A 99 12.93 8.84 -10.16
C ARG A 99 13.72 7.56 -10.45
N ASN A 100 14.79 7.32 -9.71
CA ASN A 100 15.66 6.14 -9.85
C ASN A 100 15.12 4.93 -9.06
N GLY A 101 13.92 5.03 -8.46
CA GLY A 101 13.30 3.94 -7.71
C GLY A 101 13.85 3.74 -6.30
N HIS A 102 14.60 4.70 -5.75
CA HIS A 102 15.06 4.64 -4.37
C HIS A 102 14.01 5.27 -3.44
N TRP A 103 13.78 4.66 -2.27
CA TRP A 103 12.94 5.28 -1.25
C TRP A 103 13.71 6.43 -0.58
N MET A 104 13.17 7.63 -0.65
CA MET A 104 13.65 8.79 0.09
C MET A 104 12.87 8.88 1.39
N GLU A 105 13.57 8.79 2.51
CA GLU A 105 12.94 8.93 3.81
C GLU A 105 12.35 10.35 3.99
N GLY A 106 11.21 10.42 4.68
CA GLY A 106 10.61 11.71 5.01
C GLY A 106 11.53 12.54 5.91
N HIS A 107 11.52 13.84 5.71
CA HIS A 107 12.39 14.76 6.42
C HIS A 107 11.71 16.10 6.68
N TRP A 108 12.23 16.85 7.64
CA TRP A 108 11.84 18.24 7.84
C TRP A 108 12.54 19.13 6.82
N ARG A 109 11.77 19.87 6.04
CA ARG A 109 12.27 20.95 5.19
C ARG A 109 12.23 22.25 5.98
N TYR A 110 13.38 22.90 6.07
CA TYR A 110 13.55 24.21 6.67
C TYR A 110 13.52 25.28 5.56
N ARG A 111 13.11 26.51 5.91
CA ARG A 111 13.25 27.68 5.03
C ARG A 111 14.59 28.34 5.29
#